data_AF-A0A5M3MBJ3-F1
#
_entry.id   AF-A0A5M3MBJ3-F1
#
_cell.length_a   1.000
_cell.length_b   1.000
_cell.length_c   1.000
_cell.angle_alpha   90.00
_cell.angle_beta   90.00
_cell.angle_gamma   90.00
#
_symmetry.space_group_name_H-M   'P 1'
#
loop_
_entity.id
_entity.type
_entity.pdbx_description
1 polymer ?
#
loop_
_entity_poly.entity_id
_entity_poly.type
_entity_poly.pdbx_seq_one_letter_code
_entity_poly.pdbx_strand_id
1 'polypeptide(L)'
;MKRTKAKNQKTNPSFSKPRIGREKASANVYQRLLIPITSDAPAAGISEATQTSIPHVRFMDPSSTLKGLELAQAKFGPLLSPLEASETEWTNYALNRIRTTKKNEDITVDNDRRFPSSSFPLIRRGIIKRVGELEADMEIPVGSVQRGISVLQAWDSCLMAPGVTEPREAEILHRVYSPMSPSYMDVHFVYRSKPMNGWIDWSYALGYKLHATPSANAASISQIKKELVGHVSHIHSQHGWRPLVWGLYDGGDDHNLRRLIGNVELGEVGLTHEDTLNICEFFFGTTEDMDEDNEEWPDIVNFRTKLVWSIRMLFAFAGIGYRIACADTESDVTPLDWYWLPRWTLEGTPNTWVARGIRRACGFQLTRDKRHEAEFLHIRREQKLAAQEKTRPYNITLPLTMSPSMCGPGAIDDFVELDD
;
A
#
# COMPACT_ATOMS: atom_id res chain seq x y z
N MET A 1 -6.95 14.78 -64.03
CA MET A 1 -6.43 13.77 -63.08
C MET A 1 -6.89 14.13 -61.67
N LYS A 2 -7.97 13.49 -61.17
CA LYS A 2 -8.49 13.66 -59.81
C LYS A 2 -8.05 12.46 -58.97
N ARG A 3 -7.28 12.68 -57.90
CA ARG A 3 -6.86 11.65 -56.95
C ARG A 3 -7.81 11.63 -55.75
N THR A 4 -8.66 10.62 -55.69
CA THR A 4 -9.47 10.24 -54.54
C THR A 4 -8.60 9.46 -53.55
N LYS A 5 -8.53 9.92 -52.29
CA LYS A 5 -7.93 9.16 -51.17
C LYS A 5 -9.03 8.31 -50.52
N ALA A 6 -8.89 6.99 -50.59
CA ALA A 6 -9.72 6.04 -49.86
C ALA A 6 -9.30 5.98 -48.38
N LYS A 7 -10.27 6.07 -47.47
CA LYS A 7 -10.12 5.81 -46.03
C LYS A 7 -10.31 4.31 -45.79
N ASN A 8 -9.30 3.65 -45.23
CA ASN A 8 -9.43 2.28 -44.70
C ASN A 8 -10.00 2.35 -43.26
N GLN A 9 -11.25 1.92 -43.08
CA GLN A 9 -11.81 1.55 -41.79
C GLN A 9 -11.41 0.09 -41.49
N LYS A 10 -10.67 -0.12 -40.40
CA LYS A 10 -10.49 -1.45 -39.80
C LYS A 10 -11.68 -1.72 -38.88
N THR A 11 -12.46 -2.74 -39.20
CA THR A 11 -13.48 -3.34 -38.34
C THR A 11 -12.80 -4.32 -37.37
N ASN A 12 -13.05 -4.17 -36.07
CA ASN A 12 -12.68 -5.17 -35.06
C ASN A 12 -13.82 -6.20 -34.95
N PRO A 13 -13.52 -7.51 -34.84
CA PRO A 13 -14.54 -8.53 -34.66
C PRO A 13 -15.03 -8.57 -33.21
N SER A 14 -16.36 -8.52 -33.05
CA SER A 14 -17.07 -8.72 -31.80
C SER A 14 -16.96 -10.19 -31.35
N PHE A 15 -16.33 -10.43 -30.21
CA PHE A 15 -16.41 -11.72 -29.51
C PHE A 15 -17.64 -11.71 -28.59
N SER A 16 -18.71 -12.37 -29.00
CA SER A 16 -19.82 -12.74 -28.10
C SER A 16 -19.42 -13.95 -27.27
N LYS A 17 -19.34 -13.81 -25.94
CA LYS A 17 -19.21 -14.96 -25.02
C LYS A 17 -20.59 -15.49 -24.61
N PRO A 18 -20.71 -16.79 -24.26
CA PRO A 18 -21.97 -17.41 -23.88
C PRO A 18 -22.37 -17.00 -22.45
N ARG A 19 -23.63 -16.60 -22.26
CA ARG A 19 -24.28 -16.48 -20.95
C ARG A 19 -24.52 -17.87 -20.38
N ILE A 20 -23.81 -18.21 -19.30
CA ILE A 20 -24.19 -19.33 -18.42
C ILE A 20 -25.16 -18.75 -17.39
N GLY A 21 -26.40 -19.23 -17.40
CA GLY A 21 -27.40 -18.87 -16.39
C GLY A 21 -26.97 -19.38 -15.02
N ARG A 22 -26.90 -18.47 -14.04
CA ARG A 22 -26.83 -18.81 -12.61
C ARG A 22 -28.15 -18.47 -11.96
N GLU A 23 -28.76 -19.49 -11.36
CA GLU A 23 -29.95 -19.37 -10.52
C GLU A 23 -29.61 -18.55 -9.26
N LYS A 24 -30.48 -17.59 -8.94
CA LYS A 24 -30.41 -16.77 -7.74
C LYS A 24 -30.88 -17.59 -6.54
N ALA A 25 -29.99 -17.83 -5.59
CA ALA A 25 -30.36 -18.19 -4.22
C ALA A 25 -29.89 -17.04 -3.31
N SER A 26 -30.80 -16.09 -3.06
CA SER A 26 -30.60 -15.02 -2.07
C SER A 26 -31.12 -15.51 -0.73
N ALA A 27 -30.24 -15.59 0.27
CA ALA A 27 -30.63 -15.66 1.67
C ALA A 27 -29.64 -14.84 2.50
N ASN A 28 -30.17 -13.75 3.07
CA ASN A 28 -29.56 -12.92 4.10
C ASN A 28 -29.00 -13.77 5.26
N VAL A 29 -27.67 -13.77 5.44
CA VAL A 29 -27.01 -14.39 6.62
C VAL A 29 -26.04 -13.38 7.23
N TYR A 30 -26.58 -12.30 7.82
CA TYR A 30 -25.85 -11.49 8.81
C TYR A 30 -26.78 -11.03 9.91
N GLN A 31 -27.48 -11.96 10.57
CA GLN A 31 -28.08 -11.70 11.88
C GLN A 31 -28.07 -12.98 12.72
N ARG A 32 -27.53 -12.86 13.94
CA ARG A 32 -27.51 -13.81 15.08
C ARG A 32 -26.35 -14.80 15.14
N LEU A 33 -25.32 -14.43 15.91
CA LEU A 33 -24.60 -15.33 16.82
C LEU A 33 -24.10 -14.52 18.04
N LEU A 34 -25.01 -14.27 18.99
CA LEU A 34 -24.64 -13.94 20.36
C LEU A 34 -24.88 -15.19 21.20
N ILE A 35 -23.81 -15.89 21.57
CA ILE A 35 -23.85 -16.98 22.55
C ILE A 35 -23.35 -16.39 23.89
N PRO A 36 -24.17 -16.36 24.95
CA PRO A 36 -23.70 -15.99 26.27
C PRO A 36 -22.93 -17.16 26.89
N ILE A 37 -21.67 -16.91 27.26
CA ILE A 37 -20.86 -17.85 28.03
C ILE A 37 -21.24 -17.68 29.50
N THR A 38 -21.98 -18.63 30.05
CA THR A 38 -22.20 -18.77 31.50
C THR A 38 -21.03 -19.55 32.10
N SER A 39 -20.25 -18.88 32.95
CA SER A 39 -19.17 -19.45 33.75
C SER A 39 -19.71 -19.75 35.14
N ASP A 40 -19.99 -21.02 35.45
CA ASP A 40 -20.11 -21.50 36.82
C ASP A 40 -19.68 -22.97 36.89
N ALA A 41 -18.51 -23.24 37.46
CA ALA A 41 -18.18 -24.54 38.05
C ALA A 41 -17.17 -24.36 39.21
N PRO A 42 -17.35 -25.08 40.33
CA PRO A 42 -16.73 -24.74 41.60
C PRO A 42 -15.36 -25.40 41.82
N ALA A 43 -14.59 -24.80 42.72
CA ALA A 43 -13.30 -25.27 43.19
C ALA A 43 -13.41 -26.42 44.22
N ALA A 44 -12.69 -27.51 43.96
CA ALA A 44 -12.20 -28.50 44.94
C ALA A 44 -10.86 -29.02 44.37
N GLY A 45 -9.77 -29.28 45.09
CA GLY A 45 -9.57 -29.55 46.51
C GLY A 45 -8.77 -30.85 46.67
N ILE A 46 -7.43 -30.77 46.52
CA ILE A 46 -6.35 -31.58 47.16
C ILE A 46 -6.29 -33.11 46.90
N SER A 47 -5.16 -33.63 46.39
CA SER A 47 -4.28 -34.59 47.11
C SER A 47 -2.95 -34.88 46.38
N GLU A 48 -1.88 -34.96 47.18
CA GLU A 48 -0.56 -35.51 46.85
C GLU A 48 -0.63 -37.03 46.75
N ALA A 49 -0.10 -37.63 45.68
CA ALA A 49 0.45 -38.99 45.73
C ALA A 49 1.29 -39.34 44.48
N THR A 50 2.51 -39.81 44.75
CA THR A 50 3.28 -40.84 44.00
C THR A 50 3.87 -40.50 42.63
N GLN A 51 5.19 -40.27 42.61
CA GLN A 51 6.05 -40.39 41.43
C GLN A 51 6.17 -41.86 41.02
N THR A 52 5.28 -42.32 40.15
CA THR A 52 5.53 -43.47 39.27
C THR A 52 6.12 -42.96 37.96
N SER A 53 7.27 -43.51 37.56
CA SER A 53 7.91 -43.24 36.27
C SER A 53 6.99 -43.66 35.12
N ILE A 54 6.28 -42.69 34.56
CA ILE A 54 5.44 -42.86 33.38
C ILE A 54 6.36 -43.03 32.17
N PRO A 55 6.17 -44.07 31.33
CA PRO A 55 6.90 -44.17 30.07
C PRO A 55 6.70 -42.88 29.26
N HIS A 56 7.74 -42.42 28.57
CA HIS A 56 7.69 -41.29 27.66
C HIS A 56 6.68 -41.57 26.52
N VAL A 57 5.39 -41.40 26.80
CA VAL A 57 4.35 -41.27 25.79
C VAL A 57 4.67 -39.94 25.13
N ARG A 58 5.22 -39.99 23.91
CA ARG A 58 5.20 -38.83 23.02
C ARG A 58 3.74 -38.44 22.92
N PHE A 59 3.34 -37.39 23.62
CA PHE A 59 2.14 -36.66 23.31
C PHE A 59 2.32 -36.22 21.86
N MET A 60 1.75 -37.00 20.93
CA MET A 60 1.61 -36.54 19.56
C MET A 60 0.77 -35.28 19.67
N ASP A 61 1.38 -34.14 19.33
CA ASP A 61 0.70 -32.87 19.28
C ASP A 61 -0.59 -33.11 18.45
N PRO A 62 -1.80 -32.97 19.03
CA PRO A 62 -3.05 -33.28 18.35
C PRO A 62 -3.23 -32.49 17.05
N SER A 63 -2.38 -31.49 16.79
CA SER A 63 -2.28 -30.85 15.48
C SER A 63 -1.64 -31.69 14.36
N SER A 64 -1.10 -32.89 14.62
CA SER A 64 -0.52 -33.74 13.58
C SER A 64 -1.55 -34.49 12.72
N THR A 65 -2.81 -34.55 13.14
CA THR A 65 -3.90 -35.20 12.40
C THR A 65 -4.83 -34.24 11.68
N LEU A 66 -4.94 -32.98 12.14
CA LEU A 66 -5.81 -31.98 11.52
C LEU A 66 -5.29 -31.59 10.12
N LYS A 67 -6.22 -31.44 9.17
CA LYS A 67 -5.93 -31.01 7.80
C LYS A 67 -6.97 -30.00 7.32
N GLY A 68 -6.71 -29.41 6.16
CA GLY A 68 -7.64 -28.50 5.49
C GLY A 68 -8.05 -27.33 6.38
N LEU A 69 -9.33 -26.98 6.32
CA LEU A 69 -9.90 -25.87 7.07
C LEU A 69 -9.80 -26.10 8.58
N GLU A 70 -9.93 -27.34 9.07
CA GLU A 70 -9.83 -27.65 10.50
C GLU A 70 -8.45 -27.29 11.08
N LEU A 71 -7.37 -27.58 10.34
CA LEU A 71 -6.02 -27.18 10.73
C LEU A 71 -5.88 -25.65 10.78
N ALA A 72 -6.39 -24.95 9.77
CA ALA A 72 -6.34 -23.49 9.71
C ALA A 72 -7.11 -22.86 10.87
N GLN A 73 -8.30 -23.38 11.19
CA GLN A 73 -9.13 -22.90 12.28
C GLN A 73 -8.52 -23.17 13.65
N ALA A 74 -7.96 -24.36 13.86
CA ALA A 74 -7.32 -24.72 15.12
C ALA A 74 -6.06 -23.86 15.39
N LYS A 75 -5.33 -23.45 14.35
CA LYS A 75 -4.09 -22.67 14.50
C LYS A 75 -4.30 -21.15 14.46
N PHE A 76 -5.28 -20.68 13.70
CA PHE A 76 -5.42 -19.25 13.39
C PHE A 76 -6.85 -18.71 13.58
N GLY A 77 -7.76 -19.54 14.08
CA GLY A 77 -9.16 -19.20 14.24
C GLY A 77 -9.43 -18.13 15.32
N PRO A 78 -10.65 -17.56 15.30
CA PRO A 78 -11.67 -17.77 14.27
C PRO A 78 -11.29 -17.06 12.96
N LEU A 79 -11.31 -17.80 11.84
CA LEU A 79 -11.34 -17.24 10.50
C LEU A 79 -12.74 -16.67 10.22
N LEU A 80 -12.83 -15.61 9.42
CA LEU A 80 -14.08 -14.89 9.15
C LEU A 80 -14.78 -15.59 7.97
N SER A 81 -15.92 -16.23 8.23
CA SER A 81 -16.77 -16.89 7.21
C SER A 81 -15.99 -17.59 6.07
N PRO A 82 -15.23 -18.66 6.37
CA PRO A 82 -14.33 -19.29 5.39
C PRO A 82 -15.06 -19.76 4.13
N LEU A 83 -14.50 -19.43 2.96
CA LEU A 83 -14.99 -19.88 1.67
C LEU A 83 -14.66 -21.36 1.43
N GLU A 84 -15.49 -21.99 0.61
CA GLU A 84 -15.24 -23.34 0.14
C GLU A 84 -13.95 -23.39 -0.69
N ALA A 85 -13.07 -24.30 -0.34
CA ALA A 85 -11.85 -24.62 -1.08
C ALA A 85 -11.42 -26.05 -0.77
N SER A 86 -10.50 -26.59 -1.55
CA SER A 86 -10.02 -27.96 -1.33
C SER A 86 -9.27 -28.10 0.00
N GLU A 87 -9.28 -29.31 0.57
CA GLU A 87 -8.49 -29.65 1.76
C GLU A 87 -7.00 -29.30 1.55
N THR A 88 -6.48 -29.55 0.35
CA THR A 88 -5.08 -29.24 0.01
C THR A 88 -4.79 -27.75 0.05
N GLU A 89 -5.68 -26.90 -0.45
CA GLU A 89 -5.48 -25.44 -0.44
C GLU A 89 -5.46 -24.88 0.97
N TRP A 90 -6.43 -25.25 1.81
CA TRP A 90 -6.45 -24.84 3.22
C TRP A 90 -5.26 -25.39 4.00
N THR A 91 -4.83 -26.62 3.71
CA THR A 91 -3.61 -27.20 4.30
C THR A 91 -2.37 -26.39 3.89
N ASN A 92 -2.23 -26.05 2.61
CA ASN A 92 -1.12 -25.25 2.12
C ASN A 92 -1.11 -23.85 2.73
N TYR A 93 -2.26 -23.21 2.83
CA TYR A 93 -2.44 -21.93 3.52
C TYR A 93 -1.93 -22.01 4.97
N ALA A 94 -2.39 -23.00 5.74
CA ALA A 94 -2.02 -23.14 7.15
C ALA A 94 -0.52 -23.41 7.29
N LEU A 95 0.05 -24.33 6.50
CA LEU A 95 1.47 -24.65 6.53
C LEU A 95 2.33 -23.45 6.11
N ASN A 96 1.92 -22.70 5.10
CA ASN A 96 2.61 -21.49 4.66
C ASN A 96 2.64 -20.47 5.79
N ARG A 97 1.50 -20.19 6.42
CA ARG A 97 1.39 -19.25 7.55
C ARG A 97 2.23 -19.68 8.75
N ILE A 98 2.14 -20.94 9.17
CA ILE A 98 2.98 -21.48 10.26
C ILE A 98 4.47 -21.25 9.97
N ARG A 99 4.91 -21.52 8.74
CA ARG A 99 6.31 -21.38 8.35
C ARG A 99 6.73 -19.90 8.27
N THR A 100 5.86 -19.03 7.79
CA THR A 100 6.10 -17.58 7.76
C THR A 100 6.22 -17.04 9.18
N THR A 101 5.27 -17.34 10.07
CA THR A 101 5.28 -16.90 11.47
C THR A 101 6.40 -17.54 12.30
N LYS A 102 6.89 -18.72 11.94
CA LYS A 102 8.07 -19.31 12.61
C LYS A 102 9.37 -18.58 12.24
N LYS A 103 9.46 -18.08 11.00
CA LYS A 103 10.66 -17.40 10.48
C LYS A 103 10.66 -15.91 10.77
N ASN A 104 9.48 -15.30 10.86
CA ASN A 104 9.26 -13.88 10.96
C ASN A 104 8.33 -13.57 12.12
N GLU A 105 8.38 -12.36 12.64
CA GLU A 105 7.53 -11.98 13.77
C GLU A 105 6.07 -11.77 13.32
N ASP A 106 5.14 -12.31 14.13
CA ASP A 106 3.74 -11.96 14.06
C ASP A 106 3.58 -10.53 14.59
N ILE A 107 2.74 -9.74 13.92
CA ILE A 107 2.52 -8.36 14.34
C ILE A 107 1.89 -8.25 15.73
N THR A 108 1.22 -9.29 16.23
CA THR A 108 0.48 -9.27 17.50
C THR A 108 1.31 -9.69 18.71
N VAL A 109 2.47 -10.34 18.52
CA VAL A 109 3.28 -10.86 19.63
C VAL A 109 4.08 -9.72 20.24
N ASP A 110 3.64 -9.23 21.40
CA ASP A 110 4.31 -8.19 22.16
C ASP A 110 5.58 -8.73 22.85
N ASN A 111 6.63 -8.94 22.06
CA ASN A 111 7.92 -9.35 22.58
C ASN A 111 8.69 -8.13 23.10
N ASP A 112 8.39 -7.78 24.34
CA ASP A 112 8.96 -6.68 25.12
C ASP A 112 10.49 -6.80 25.40
N ARG A 113 11.24 -7.64 24.67
CA ARG A 113 12.55 -8.10 25.17
C ARG A 113 13.79 -8.20 24.28
N ARG A 114 13.80 -8.09 22.94
CA ARG A 114 15.07 -8.39 22.21
C ARG A 114 15.39 -7.63 20.92
N PHE A 115 14.96 -6.38 20.76
CA PHE A 115 15.61 -5.51 19.77
C PHE A 115 16.22 -4.27 20.44
N PRO A 116 17.54 -4.26 20.64
CA PRO A 116 18.21 -3.01 20.97
C PRO A 116 18.16 -2.13 19.72
N SER A 117 17.45 -0.99 19.81
CA SER A 117 17.64 0.21 18.97
C SER A 117 17.00 0.34 17.57
N SER A 118 16.12 -0.54 17.09
CA SER A 118 15.45 -0.30 15.79
C SER A 118 14.12 0.45 15.96
N SER A 119 13.83 1.39 15.05
CA SER A 119 12.61 2.23 14.98
C SER A 119 11.34 1.49 14.51
N PHE A 120 11.45 0.16 14.35
CA PHE A 120 10.38 -0.81 14.11
C PHE A 120 9.14 -0.71 15.03
N PRO A 121 9.25 -0.36 16.34
CA PRO A 121 8.08 -0.27 17.21
C PRO A 121 7.04 0.76 16.75
N LEU A 122 7.45 1.85 16.08
CA LEU A 122 6.52 2.89 15.63
C LEU A 122 5.70 2.43 14.43
N ILE A 123 6.35 1.82 13.43
CA ILE A 123 5.65 1.24 12.27
C ILE A 123 4.71 0.14 12.74
N ARG A 124 5.17 -0.77 13.59
CA ARG A 124 4.34 -1.85 14.16
C ARG A 124 3.12 -1.31 14.90
N ARG A 125 3.31 -0.32 15.80
CA ARG A 125 2.20 0.36 16.51
C ARG A 125 1.26 1.06 15.54
N GLY A 126 1.79 1.70 14.50
CA GLY A 126 1.03 2.32 13.44
C GLY A 126 0.11 1.31 12.76
N ILE A 127 0.64 0.18 12.32
CA ILE A 127 -0.13 -0.87 11.66
C ILE A 127 -1.22 -1.43 12.58
N ILE A 128 -0.86 -1.86 13.81
CA ILE A 128 -1.82 -2.39 14.79
C ILE A 128 -2.97 -1.39 15.00
N LYS A 129 -2.62 -0.12 15.21
CA LYS A 129 -3.62 0.92 15.43
C LYS A 129 -4.50 1.14 14.19
N ARG A 130 -3.93 1.27 13.00
CA ARG A 130 -4.70 1.58 11.77
C ARG A 130 -5.54 0.42 11.28
N VAL A 131 -5.04 -0.81 11.41
CA VAL A 131 -5.83 -2.00 11.13
C VAL A 131 -6.95 -2.13 12.16
N GLY A 132 -6.68 -1.90 13.45
CA GLY A 132 -7.70 -1.93 14.50
C GLY A 132 -8.81 -0.90 14.34
N GLU A 133 -8.48 0.33 13.93
CA GLU A 133 -9.46 1.36 13.57
C GLU A 133 -10.35 0.91 12.40
N LEU A 134 -9.76 0.29 11.37
CA LEU A 134 -10.49 -0.22 10.23
C LEU A 134 -11.35 -1.44 10.56
N GLU A 135 -10.86 -2.36 11.39
CA GLU A 135 -11.67 -3.49 11.88
C GLU A 135 -12.91 -2.99 12.62
N ALA A 136 -12.76 -1.93 13.43
CA ALA A 136 -13.89 -1.27 14.09
C ALA A 136 -14.83 -0.57 13.09
N ASP A 137 -14.30 0.16 12.10
CA ASP A 137 -15.09 0.78 11.02
C ASP A 137 -15.93 -0.28 10.27
N MET A 138 -15.37 -1.48 10.06
CA MET A 138 -15.99 -2.61 9.36
C MET A 138 -16.89 -3.49 10.24
N GLU A 139 -17.04 -3.16 11.52
CA GLU A 139 -17.80 -3.95 12.50
C GLU A 139 -17.32 -5.41 12.63
N ILE A 140 -16.04 -5.68 12.36
CA ILE A 140 -15.42 -6.99 12.61
C ILE A 140 -14.65 -6.97 13.92
N PRO A 141 -14.49 -8.11 14.62
CA PRO A 141 -13.78 -8.13 15.89
C PRO A 141 -12.34 -7.63 15.73
N VAL A 142 -11.95 -6.64 16.53
CA VAL A 142 -10.60 -6.07 16.51
C VAL A 142 -9.57 -7.19 16.75
N GLY A 143 -8.52 -7.19 15.93
CA GLY A 143 -7.47 -8.19 15.89
C GLY A 143 -7.69 -9.32 14.89
N SER A 144 -8.86 -9.43 14.25
CA SER A 144 -9.16 -10.51 13.30
C SER A 144 -8.24 -10.52 12.08
N VAL A 145 -8.07 -9.38 11.45
CA VAL A 145 -7.13 -9.17 10.34
C VAL A 145 -5.71 -9.05 10.87
N GLN A 146 -5.49 -8.40 12.03
CA GLN A 146 -4.15 -8.20 12.59
C GLN A 146 -3.40 -9.52 12.79
N ARG A 147 -4.05 -10.56 13.32
CA ARG A 147 -3.46 -11.90 13.48
C ARG A 147 -3.00 -12.50 12.15
N GLY A 148 -3.58 -12.06 11.03
CA GLY A 148 -3.22 -12.49 9.67
C GLY A 148 -1.98 -11.82 9.11
N ILE A 149 -1.36 -10.87 9.81
CA ILE A 149 -0.24 -10.07 9.31
C ILE A 149 1.08 -10.64 9.84
N SER A 150 1.98 -11.00 8.94
CA SER A 150 3.37 -11.33 9.23
C SER A 150 4.28 -10.26 8.65
N VAL A 151 5.17 -9.71 9.48
CA VAL A 151 6.15 -8.71 9.03
C VAL A 151 7.35 -9.43 8.45
N LEU A 152 7.49 -9.43 7.13
CA LEU A 152 8.62 -10.07 6.46
C LEU A 152 9.88 -9.23 6.59
N GLN A 153 9.72 -7.91 6.49
CA GLN A 153 10.76 -6.93 6.69
C GLN A 153 10.10 -5.60 7.01
N ALA A 154 10.64 -4.89 7.98
CA ALA A 154 10.48 -3.45 7.97
C ALA A 154 11.78 -2.81 8.41
N TRP A 155 12.15 -1.77 7.69
CA TRP A 155 13.28 -0.94 8.01
C TRP A 155 12.83 0.52 7.87
N ASP A 156 13.33 1.36 8.76
CA ASP A 156 13.17 2.79 8.67
C ASP A 156 14.43 3.52 9.13
N SER A 157 14.70 4.65 8.50
CA SER A 157 15.60 5.66 9.02
C SER A 157 14.77 6.81 9.59
N CYS A 158 14.20 6.60 10.77
CA CYS A 158 13.67 7.72 11.54
C CYS A 158 14.85 8.48 12.15
N LEU A 159 14.91 9.80 11.99
CA LEU A 159 15.67 10.60 12.95
C LEU A 159 14.90 10.50 14.26
N MET A 160 15.37 9.63 15.16
CA MET A 160 14.85 9.47 16.52
C MET A 160 15.20 10.68 17.40
N ALA A 161 15.06 11.90 16.87
CA ALA A 161 14.97 13.08 17.70
C ALA A 161 13.61 13.02 18.43
N PRO A 162 13.57 13.16 19.76
CA PRO A 162 12.32 13.21 20.50
C PRO A 162 11.35 14.21 19.87
N GLY A 163 10.14 13.75 19.49
CA GLY A 163 9.10 14.57 18.88
C GLY A 163 9.11 14.63 17.35
N VAL A 164 10.07 14.02 16.65
CA VAL A 164 10.04 13.90 15.18
C VAL A 164 9.35 12.59 14.80
N THR A 165 8.12 12.71 14.29
CA THR A 165 7.30 11.58 13.81
C THR A 165 7.33 11.41 12.29
N GLU A 166 8.20 12.15 11.60
CA GLU A 166 8.31 12.11 10.13
C GLU A 166 9.42 11.14 9.71
N PRO A 167 9.07 9.96 9.16
CA PRO A 167 10.06 9.02 8.67
C PRO A 167 10.84 9.64 7.50
N ARG A 168 12.17 9.46 7.45
CA ARG A 168 12.95 9.92 6.29
C ARG A 168 13.00 8.87 5.21
N GLU A 169 13.24 7.63 5.57
CA GLU A 169 13.13 6.52 4.65
C GLU A 169 12.46 5.37 5.37
N ALA A 170 11.64 4.61 4.65
CA ALA A 170 11.09 3.37 5.15
C ALA A 170 10.92 2.38 4.01
N GLU A 171 11.17 1.11 4.30
CA GLU A 171 10.84 0.00 3.43
C GLU A 171 10.13 -1.05 4.27
N ILE A 172 8.90 -1.34 3.90
CA ILE A 172 8.00 -2.21 4.65
C ILE A 172 7.49 -3.28 3.69
N LEU A 173 7.67 -4.54 4.07
CA LEU A 173 7.19 -5.71 3.36
C LEU A 173 6.42 -6.62 4.32
N HIS A 174 5.13 -6.78 4.06
CA HIS A 174 4.24 -7.64 4.83
C HIS A 174 3.69 -8.77 3.98
N ARG A 175 3.37 -9.88 4.65
CA ARG A 175 2.48 -10.90 4.14
C ARG A 175 1.21 -10.89 4.96
N VAL A 176 0.08 -10.77 4.30
CA VAL A 176 -1.24 -10.77 4.92
C VAL A 176 -2.00 -11.98 4.42
N TYR A 177 -2.47 -12.80 5.34
CA TYR A 177 -3.29 -13.96 5.03
C TYR A 177 -4.76 -13.56 5.05
N SER A 178 -5.51 -13.97 4.02
CA SER A 178 -6.95 -13.71 3.98
C SER A 178 -7.61 -14.38 5.19
N PRO A 179 -8.57 -13.71 5.84
CA PRO A 179 -9.35 -14.32 6.90
C PRO A 179 -10.47 -15.23 6.34
N MET A 180 -10.74 -15.20 5.02
CA MET A 180 -11.90 -15.89 4.42
C MET A 180 -11.50 -16.94 3.38
N SER A 181 -10.38 -16.77 2.67
CA SER A 181 -9.95 -17.68 1.61
C SER A 181 -8.56 -18.25 1.91
N PRO A 182 -8.18 -19.41 1.34
CA PRO A 182 -6.84 -19.96 1.50
C PRO A 182 -5.83 -19.22 0.62
N SER A 183 -5.78 -17.89 0.71
CA SER A 183 -4.90 -17.01 -0.07
C SER A 183 -4.08 -16.09 0.84
N TYR A 184 -3.03 -15.47 0.28
CA TYR A 184 -2.34 -14.37 0.95
C TYR A 184 -1.99 -13.26 -0.06
N MET A 185 -1.70 -12.09 0.47
CA MET A 185 -1.24 -10.94 -0.27
C MET A 185 0.08 -10.45 0.33
N ASP A 186 1.09 -10.30 -0.52
CA ASP A 186 2.31 -9.59 -0.13
C ASP A 186 2.10 -8.10 -0.43
N VAL A 187 2.43 -7.24 0.53
CA VAL A 187 2.25 -5.77 0.44
C VAL A 187 3.59 -5.12 0.68
N HIS A 188 4.01 -4.27 -0.26
CA HIS A 188 5.30 -3.60 -0.22
C HIS A 188 5.11 -2.08 -0.30
N PHE A 189 5.67 -1.39 0.69
CA PHE A 189 5.71 0.06 0.77
C PHE A 189 7.15 0.53 0.87
N VAL A 190 7.55 1.43 -0.02
CA VAL A 190 8.83 2.14 0.06
C VAL A 190 8.58 3.63 0.13
N TYR A 191 9.32 4.32 0.97
CA TYR A 191 9.16 5.74 1.26
C TYR A 191 10.53 6.41 1.39
N ARG A 192 10.63 7.63 0.86
CA ARG A 192 11.76 8.55 1.03
C ARG A 192 11.23 9.97 1.14
N SER A 193 11.71 10.71 2.14
CA SER A 193 11.52 12.13 2.40
C SER A 193 12.79 12.65 3.07
N LYS A 194 13.75 13.07 2.26
CA LYS A 194 15.06 13.51 2.73
C LYS A 194 15.23 15.01 2.49
N PRO A 195 15.50 15.82 3.53
CA PRO A 195 15.89 17.20 3.31
C PRO A 195 17.23 17.23 2.57
N MET A 196 17.28 18.03 1.51
CA MET A 196 18.45 18.32 0.70
C MET A 196 18.78 19.82 0.81
N ASN A 197 19.91 20.25 0.26
CA ASN A 197 20.33 21.66 0.34
C ASN A 197 19.36 22.60 -0.42
N GLY A 198 18.30 23.05 0.26
CA GLY A 198 17.29 23.99 -0.24
C GLY A 198 16.01 23.34 -0.80
N TRP A 199 15.83 22.02 -0.68
CA TRP A 199 14.63 21.31 -1.17
C TRP A 199 14.44 19.97 -0.44
N ILE A 200 13.31 19.28 -0.66
CA ILE A 200 13.02 17.96 -0.08
C ILE A 200 12.98 16.93 -1.21
N ASP A 201 13.78 15.87 -1.11
CA ASP A 201 13.66 14.69 -1.96
C ASP A 201 12.56 13.78 -1.42
N TRP A 202 11.46 13.68 -2.15
CA TRP A 202 10.29 12.94 -1.72
C TRP A 202 9.87 11.96 -2.80
N SER A 203 9.68 10.71 -2.40
CA SER A 203 9.07 9.67 -3.22
C SER A 203 8.49 8.56 -2.37
N TYR A 204 7.47 7.88 -2.87
CA TYR A 204 6.94 6.66 -2.28
C TYR A 204 6.28 5.79 -3.32
N ALA A 205 6.20 4.49 -3.04
CA ALA A 205 5.36 3.56 -3.78
C ALA A 205 4.76 2.53 -2.82
N LEU A 206 3.47 2.27 -3.01
CA LEU A 206 2.72 1.19 -2.37
C LEU A 206 2.23 0.26 -3.47
N GLY A 207 2.41 -1.04 -3.28
CA GLY A 207 1.92 -2.04 -4.22
C GLY A 207 1.74 -3.38 -3.53
N TYR A 208 1.12 -4.31 -4.25
CA TYR A 208 0.74 -5.60 -3.71
C TYR A 208 0.92 -6.72 -4.73
N LYS A 209 0.96 -7.95 -4.24
CA LYS A 209 0.97 -9.17 -5.06
C LYS A 209 0.06 -10.20 -4.42
N LEU A 210 -1.02 -10.54 -5.12
CA LEU A 210 -2.02 -11.51 -4.66
C LEU A 210 -1.58 -12.94 -5.02
N HIS A 211 -1.63 -13.82 -4.03
CA HIS A 211 -1.36 -15.25 -4.16
C HIS A 211 -2.64 -16.05 -3.84
N ALA A 212 -3.50 -16.21 -4.85
CA ALA A 212 -4.76 -16.93 -4.72
C ALA A 212 -4.59 -18.41 -4.33
N THR A 213 -3.52 -19.05 -4.83
CA THR A 213 -3.21 -20.47 -4.57
C THR A 213 -1.81 -20.61 -3.97
N PRO A 214 -1.65 -20.36 -2.66
CA PRO A 214 -0.35 -20.36 -2.02
C PRO A 214 0.23 -21.78 -1.96
N SER A 215 1.52 -21.89 -2.27
CA SER A 215 2.25 -23.14 -1.99
C SER A 215 2.42 -23.32 -0.48
N ALA A 216 2.52 -24.55 0.02
CA ALA A 216 2.84 -24.78 1.43
C ALA A 216 4.16 -24.13 1.87
N ASN A 217 5.09 -23.91 0.95
CA ASN A 217 6.38 -23.29 1.24
C ASN A 217 6.25 -21.75 1.19
N ALA A 218 6.63 -21.09 2.28
CA ALA A 218 6.74 -19.64 2.30
C ALA A 218 7.87 -19.19 1.37
N ALA A 219 7.58 -18.24 0.48
CA ALA A 219 8.58 -17.65 -0.40
C ALA A 219 9.71 -16.99 0.43
N SER A 220 10.94 -17.05 -0.10
CA SER A 220 12.09 -16.41 0.53
C SER A 220 12.00 -14.89 0.38
N ILE A 221 12.27 -14.14 1.46
CA ILE A 221 12.32 -12.67 1.42
C ILE A 221 13.32 -12.19 0.36
N SER A 222 14.49 -12.84 0.27
CA SER A 222 15.50 -12.51 -0.72
C SER A 222 15.03 -12.71 -2.16
N GLN A 223 14.09 -13.63 -2.40
CA GLN A 223 13.48 -13.82 -3.72
C GLN A 223 12.50 -12.68 -4.01
N ILE A 224 11.65 -12.34 -3.04
CA ILE A 224 10.69 -11.24 -3.17
C ILE A 224 11.42 -9.92 -3.48
N LYS A 225 12.52 -9.63 -2.77
CA LYS A 225 13.35 -8.45 -3.04
C LYS A 225 13.89 -8.35 -4.46
N LYS A 226 14.26 -9.49 -5.06
CA LYS A 226 14.76 -9.51 -6.44
C LYS A 226 13.68 -9.14 -7.45
N GLU A 227 12.41 -9.32 -7.10
CA GLU A 227 11.27 -8.91 -7.92
C GLU A 227 10.97 -7.41 -7.79
N LEU A 228 11.34 -6.79 -6.66
CA LEU A 228 11.08 -5.39 -6.29
C LEU A 228 12.27 -4.47 -6.63
N VAL A 229 12.66 -4.45 -7.91
CA VAL A 229 13.78 -3.63 -8.39
C VAL A 229 13.26 -2.63 -9.41
N GLY A 230 13.71 -1.38 -9.32
CA GLY A 230 13.46 -0.36 -10.34
C GLY A 230 13.18 1.02 -9.76
N HIS A 231 12.74 1.91 -10.64
CA HIS A 231 12.28 3.24 -10.27
C HIS A 231 10.97 3.16 -9.48
N VAL A 232 10.72 4.12 -8.58
CA VAL A 232 9.54 4.14 -7.69
C VAL A 232 8.21 4.00 -8.44
N SER A 233 8.11 4.58 -9.64
CA SER A 233 6.91 4.49 -10.49
C SER A 233 6.69 3.14 -11.17
N HIS A 234 7.67 2.23 -11.12
CA HIS A 234 7.65 0.95 -11.84
C HIS A 234 7.99 -0.26 -10.95
N ILE A 235 8.37 -0.04 -9.69
CA ILE A 235 8.85 -1.09 -8.77
C ILE A 235 7.82 -2.21 -8.54
N HIS A 236 6.53 -1.91 -8.70
CA HIS A 236 5.42 -2.86 -8.55
C HIS A 236 4.75 -3.23 -9.87
N SER A 237 5.43 -3.10 -11.02
CA SER A 237 4.82 -3.38 -12.33
C SER A 237 5.26 -4.70 -12.97
N GLN A 238 6.02 -5.53 -12.24
CA GLN A 238 6.64 -6.74 -12.77
C GLN A 238 6.41 -7.95 -11.86
N HIS A 239 6.64 -9.15 -12.40
CA HIS A 239 6.60 -10.41 -11.63
C HIS A 239 5.28 -10.66 -10.89
N GLY A 240 4.16 -10.15 -11.40
CA GLY A 240 2.84 -10.26 -10.78
C GLY A 240 2.55 -9.25 -9.68
N TRP A 241 3.49 -8.35 -9.37
CA TRP A 241 3.19 -7.17 -8.56
C TRP A 241 2.25 -6.23 -9.31
N ARG A 242 1.43 -5.53 -8.55
CA ARG A 242 0.51 -4.49 -9.02
C ARG A 242 0.78 -3.18 -8.25
N PRO A 243 0.90 -2.04 -8.95
CA PRO A 243 1.02 -0.75 -8.28
C PRO A 243 -0.33 -0.37 -7.66
N LEU A 244 -0.33 0.03 -6.39
CA LEU A 244 -1.49 0.63 -5.76
C LEU A 244 -1.47 2.13 -5.98
N VAL A 245 -0.39 2.78 -5.53
CA VAL A 245 -0.17 4.21 -5.68
C VAL A 245 1.32 4.51 -5.59
N TRP A 246 1.78 5.52 -6.32
CA TRP A 246 3.11 6.07 -6.14
C TRP A 246 3.08 7.59 -6.30
N GLY A 247 4.02 8.27 -5.66
CA GLY A 247 4.22 9.71 -5.80
C GLY A 247 5.69 10.05 -5.67
N LEU A 248 6.11 11.11 -6.35
CA LEU A 248 7.47 11.65 -6.26
C LEU A 248 7.49 13.12 -6.67
N TYR A 249 8.51 13.83 -6.22
CA TYR A 249 8.84 15.11 -6.79
C TYR A 249 9.73 14.91 -8.01
N ASP A 250 9.24 15.31 -9.18
CA ASP A 250 10.06 15.37 -10.37
C ASP A 250 11.01 16.55 -10.20
N GLY A 251 12.29 16.21 -10.10
CA GLY A 251 13.32 17.21 -10.04
C GLY A 251 14.21 17.23 -11.28
N GLY A 252 13.93 16.44 -12.33
CA GLY A 252 14.86 16.30 -13.45
C GLY A 252 16.29 15.90 -13.03
N ASP A 253 17.20 15.76 -14.00
CA ASP A 253 18.60 15.40 -13.71
C ASP A 253 19.44 16.61 -13.25
N ASP A 254 18.93 17.84 -13.40
CA ASP A 254 19.69 19.05 -13.09
C ASP A 254 19.35 19.61 -11.69
N HIS A 255 20.30 19.42 -10.76
CA HIS A 255 20.22 19.91 -9.38
C HIS A 255 20.06 21.44 -9.26
N ASN A 256 20.55 22.22 -10.22
CA ASN A 256 20.42 23.68 -10.21
C ASN A 256 19.00 24.10 -10.60
N LEU A 257 18.41 23.42 -11.60
CA LEU A 257 17.01 23.62 -11.96
C LEU A 257 16.07 23.34 -10.78
N ARG A 258 16.32 22.27 -10.00
CA ARG A 258 15.49 21.91 -8.82
C ARG A 258 15.36 23.06 -7.81
N ARG A 259 16.48 23.73 -7.51
CA ARG A 259 16.50 24.85 -6.56
C ARG A 259 15.72 26.06 -7.05
N LEU A 260 15.80 26.35 -8.34
CA LEU A 260 15.11 27.50 -8.92
C LEU A 260 13.62 27.24 -9.07
N ILE A 261 13.23 26.07 -9.56
CA ILE A 261 11.88 25.81 -10.07
C ILE A 261 10.90 25.39 -8.99
N GLY A 262 11.38 24.77 -7.92
CA GLY A 262 10.53 24.04 -6.99
C GLY A 262 10.21 22.64 -7.54
N ASN A 263 9.77 21.77 -6.65
CA ASN A 263 9.49 20.38 -6.96
C ASN A 263 8.10 20.23 -7.62
N VAL A 264 8.01 19.57 -8.78
CA VAL A 264 6.72 19.25 -9.41
C VAL A 264 6.23 17.90 -8.89
N GLU A 265 5.05 17.85 -8.28
CA GLU A 265 4.47 16.59 -7.79
C GLU A 265 3.97 15.72 -8.95
N LEU A 266 4.62 14.57 -9.13
CA LEU A 266 4.15 13.46 -9.95
C LEU A 266 3.58 12.35 -9.07
N GLY A 267 2.64 11.61 -9.62
CA GLY A 267 2.01 10.50 -8.92
C GLY A 267 0.78 9.99 -9.65
N GLU A 268 0.44 8.75 -9.35
CA GLU A 268 -0.64 7.99 -9.97
C GLU A 268 -1.18 6.93 -9.00
N VAL A 269 -2.50 6.72 -9.03
CA VAL A 269 -3.14 5.54 -8.45
C VAL A 269 -3.18 4.48 -9.55
N GLY A 270 -2.40 3.42 -9.37
CA GLY A 270 -2.20 2.36 -10.38
C GLY A 270 -3.27 1.26 -10.37
N LEU A 271 -4.35 1.46 -9.61
CA LEU A 271 -5.45 0.51 -9.48
C LEU A 271 -6.46 0.62 -10.63
N THR A 272 -6.88 -0.52 -11.14
CA THR A 272 -8.08 -0.65 -11.97
C THR A 272 -9.30 -1.05 -11.14
N HIS A 273 -10.49 -1.03 -11.72
CA HIS A 273 -11.69 -1.52 -11.04
C HIS A 273 -11.62 -3.02 -10.69
N GLU A 274 -11.11 -3.82 -11.62
CA GLU A 274 -10.86 -5.25 -11.41
C GLU A 274 -9.90 -5.48 -10.23
N ASP A 275 -8.85 -4.66 -10.11
CA ASP A 275 -7.94 -4.71 -8.97
C ASP A 275 -8.66 -4.44 -7.64
N THR A 276 -9.56 -3.44 -7.60
CA THR A 276 -10.32 -3.14 -6.38
C THR A 276 -11.26 -4.27 -5.98
N LEU A 277 -11.89 -4.93 -6.95
CA LEU A 277 -12.74 -6.09 -6.71
C LEU A 277 -11.91 -7.27 -6.18
N ASN A 278 -10.77 -7.58 -6.81
CA ASN A 278 -9.88 -8.65 -6.35
C ASN A 278 -9.39 -8.44 -4.91
N ILE A 279 -9.08 -7.19 -4.52
CA ILE A 279 -8.68 -6.86 -3.14
C ILE A 279 -9.89 -6.97 -2.20
N CYS A 280 -11.07 -6.55 -2.62
CA CYS A 280 -12.30 -6.71 -1.86
C CYS A 280 -12.62 -8.19 -1.60
N GLU A 281 -12.56 -9.02 -2.65
CA GLU A 281 -12.78 -10.45 -2.54
C GLU A 281 -11.77 -11.15 -1.65
N PHE A 282 -10.52 -10.68 -1.65
CA PHE A 282 -9.50 -11.17 -0.75
C PHE A 282 -9.89 -11.00 0.73
N PHE A 283 -10.53 -9.89 1.10
CA PHE A 283 -10.92 -9.61 2.50
C PHE A 283 -12.31 -10.08 2.87
N PHE A 284 -13.26 -10.00 1.94
CA PHE A 284 -14.70 -10.13 2.19
C PHE A 284 -15.33 -11.33 1.46
N GLY A 285 -14.55 -12.07 0.67
CA GLY A 285 -15.03 -13.16 -0.17
C GLY A 285 -15.73 -12.67 -1.43
N THR A 286 -16.27 -13.60 -2.21
CA THR A 286 -16.90 -13.31 -3.51
C THR A 286 -17.88 -12.15 -3.39
N THR A 287 -17.65 -11.11 -4.18
CA THR A 287 -18.52 -9.93 -4.17
C THR A 287 -19.55 -10.11 -5.27
N GLU A 288 -20.84 -9.95 -4.94
CA GLU A 288 -21.88 -9.96 -5.98
C GLU A 288 -21.74 -8.71 -6.86
N ASP A 289 -21.87 -8.89 -8.18
CA ASP A 289 -21.90 -7.76 -9.10
C ASP A 289 -23.09 -6.87 -8.75
N MET A 290 -22.80 -5.61 -8.42
CA MET A 290 -23.82 -4.62 -8.13
C MET A 290 -24.40 -4.06 -9.42
N ASP A 291 -25.72 -4.15 -9.56
CA ASP A 291 -26.46 -3.49 -10.64
C ASP A 291 -26.93 -2.12 -10.15
N GLU A 292 -26.08 -1.08 -10.33
CA GLU A 292 -26.35 0.28 -9.83
C GLU A 292 -27.70 0.85 -10.32
N ASP A 293 -28.24 0.37 -11.44
CA ASP A 293 -29.52 0.83 -11.99
C ASP A 293 -30.74 0.27 -11.23
N ASN A 294 -30.55 -0.82 -10.48
CA ASN A 294 -31.60 -1.57 -9.79
C ASN A 294 -31.50 -1.53 -8.26
N GLU A 295 -30.38 -1.06 -7.70
CA GLU A 295 -30.12 -1.02 -6.27
C GLU A 295 -30.49 0.33 -5.63
N GLU A 296 -30.86 0.30 -4.35
CA GLU A 296 -31.13 1.53 -3.59
C GLU A 296 -29.83 2.27 -3.23
N TRP A 297 -29.90 3.59 -3.09
CA TRP A 297 -28.73 4.42 -2.79
C TRP A 297 -27.92 3.98 -1.54
N PRO A 298 -28.54 3.56 -0.42
CA PRO A 298 -27.79 3.05 0.73
C PRO A 298 -26.94 1.82 0.39
N ASP A 299 -27.43 0.90 -0.44
CA ASP A 299 -26.71 -0.31 -0.83
C ASP A 299 -25.53 0.02 -1.73
N ILE A 300 -25.72 0.96 -2.67
CA ILE A 300 -24.64 1.51 -3.50
C ILE A 300 -23.53 2.12 -2.63
N VAL A 301 -23.88 2.94 -1.64
CA VAL A 301 -22.91 3.54 -0.72
C VAL A 301 -22.20 2.49 0.12
N ASN A 302 -22.91 1.47 0.61
CA ASN A 302 -22.32 0.37 1.38
C ASN A 302 -21.31 -0.42 0.55
N PHE A 303 -21.61 -0.72 -0.71
CA PHE A 303 -20.68 -1.40 -1.61
C PHE A 303 -19.44 -0.55 -1.92
N ARG A 304 -19.63 0.72 -2.27
CA ARG A 304 -18.51 1.67 -2.46
C ARG A 304 -17.63 1.74 -1.22
N THR A 305 -18.25 1.76 -0.05
CA THR A 305 -17.57 1.78 1.25
C THR A 305 -16.73 0.52 1.45
N LYS A 306 -17.26 -0.68 1.15
CA LYS A 306 -16.51 -1.94 1.20
C LYS A 306 -15.29 -1.94 0.25
N LEU A 307 -15.45 -1.45 -0.98
CA LEU A 307 -14.33 -1.33 -1.92
C LEU A 307 -13.24 -0.40 -1.37
N VAL A 308 -13.63 0.79 -0.90
CA VAL A 308 -12.71 1.77 -0.33
C VAL A 308 -12.02 1.23 0.93
N TRP A 309 -12.75 0.56 1.81
CA TRP A 309 -12.24 -0.13 3.00
C TRP A 309 -11.16 -1.15 2.66
N SER A 310 -11.37 -1.95 1.61
CA SER A 310 -10.40 -2.94 1.13
C SER A 310 -9.07 -2.29 0.74
N ILE A 311 -9.13 -1.15 0.04
CA ILE A 311 -7.94 -0.38 -0.33
C ILE A 311 -7.29 0.29 0.88
N ARG A 312 -8.09 0.91 1.76
CA ARG A 312 -7.62 1.52 3.02
C ARG A 312 -6.90 0.49 3.89
N MET A 313 -7.30 -0.78 3.85
CA MET A 313 -6.62 -1.83 4.58
C MET A 313 -5.16 -2.03 4.12
N LEU A 314 -4.90 -1.91 2.81
CA LEU A 314 -3.53 -1.99 2.28
C LEU A 314 -2.66 -0.81 2.73
N PHE A 315 -3.22 0.39 2.86
CA PHE A 315 -2.54 1.52 3.51
C PHE A 315 -2.28 1.25 5.00
N ALA A 316 -3.27 0.71 5.71
CA ALA A 316 -3.14 0.40 7.13
C ALA A 316 -2.05 -0.64 7.40
N PHE A 317 -1.79 -1.57 6.47
CA PHE A 317 -0.66 -2.50 6.55
C PHE A 317 0.71 -1.83 6.44
N ALA A 318 0.80 -0.62 5.91
CA ALA A 318 2.01 0.22 5.98
C ALA A 318 1.99 1.18 7.18
N GLY A 319 1.00 1.07 8.08
CA GLY A 319 0.79 1.98 9.20
C GLY A 319 0.27 3.36 8.78
N ILE A 320 -0.27 3.46 7.56
CA ILE A 320 -0.83 4.68 7.00
C ILE A 320 -2.33 4.70 7.31
N GLY A 321 -2.79 5.71 8.04
CA GLY A 321 -4.21 6.03 8.07
C GLY A 321 -4.56 6.87 6.84
N TYR A 322 -5.58 6.50 6.08
CA TYR A 322 -6.13 7.41 5.08
C TYR A 322 -7.64 7.23 5.16
N ARG A 323 -8.38 8.30 5.50
CA ARG A 323 -9.84 8.27 5.43
C ARG A 323 -10.27 8.82 4.08
N ILE A 324 -10.97 8.00 3.31
CA ILE A 324 -11.44 8.34 1.98
C ILE A 324 -12.96 8.40 2.04
N ALA A 325 -13.51 9.54 1.65
CA ALA A 325 -14.94 9.78 1.60
C ALA A 325 -15.59 8.92 0.52
N CYS A 326 -16.73 8.30 0.86
CA CYS A 326 -17.58 7.53 -0.05
C CYS A 326 -18.86 8.28 -0.44
N ALA A 327 -19.17 9.38 0.27
CA ALA A 327 -20.28 10.28 -0.04
C ALA A 327 -19.86 11.76 0.00
N ASP A 328 -20.63 12.63 -0.66
CA ASP A 328 -20.35 14.07 -0.74
C ASP A 328 -20.38 14.77 0.64
N THR A 329 -21.12 14.22 1.61
CA THR A 329 -21.22 14.71 2.99
C THR A 329 -19.99 14.38 3.85
N GLU A 330 -19.14 13.46 3.41
CA GLU A 330 -17.95 13.02 4.12
C GLU A 330 -16.72 13.80 3.67
N SER A 331 -15.71 13.90 4.52
CA SER A 331 -14.42 14.54 4.17
C SER A 331 -13.29 13.51 4.12
N ASP A 332 -12.38 13.73 3.18
CA ASP A 332 -11.12 12.99 3.11
C ASP A 332 -10.19 13.47 4.25
N VAL A 333 -9.45 12.56 4.89
CA VAL A 333 -8.46 12.88 5.94
C VAL A 333 -7.13 12.24 5.58
N THR A 334 -6.12 13.07 5.39
CA THR A 334 -4.79 12.65 4.92
C THR A 334 -3.93 12.12 6.06
N PRO A 335 -2.84 11.38 5.76
CA PRO A 335 -2.02 10.80 6.82
C PRO A 335 -1.23 11.78 7.70
N LEU A 336 -1.20 13.07 7.34
CA LEU A 336 -0.45 14.11 8.05
C LEU A 336 -1.12 14.55 9.36
N ASP A 337 -2.42 14.28 9.53
CA ASP A 337 -3.23 14.86 10.59
C ASP A 337 -3.08 14.17 11.97
N TRP A 338 -2.16 13.20 12.12
CA TRP A 338 -1.97 12.47 13.39
C TRP A 338 -0.64 12.79 14.08
N TYR A 339 -0.72 13.10 15.38
CA TYR A 339 0.40 13.67 16.15
C TYR A 339 1.34 12.63 16.80
N TRP A 340 0.99 11.35 16.81
CA TRP A 340 1.75 10.32 17.57
C TRP A 340 2.07 9.04 16.79
N LEU A 341 1.77 9.02 15.48
CA LEU A 341 2.14 7.94 14.57
C LEU A 341 3.03 8.48 13.45
N PRO A 342 3.75 7.61 12.71
CA PRO A 342 4.51 8.03 11.55
C PRO A 342 3.65 8.88 10.60
N ARG A 343 4.11 10.09 10.32
CA ARG A 343 3.44 11.04 9.42
C ARG A 343 3.92 10.79 8.00
N TRP A 344 3.11 10.07 7.24
CA TRP A 344 3.41 9.78 5.85
C TRP A 344 2.91 10.90 4.95
N THR A 345 3.82 11.65 4.35
CA THR A 345 3.46 12.57 3.25
C THR A 345 3.17 11.73 2.01
N LEU A 346 1.90 11.59 1.64
CA LEU A 346 1.52 10.91 0.38
C LEU A 346 1.19 11.88 -0.75
N GLU A 347 0.98 13.14 -0.41
CA GLU A 347 0.55 14.17 -1.34
C GLU A 347 1.18 15.49 -0.92
N GLY A 348 1.76 16.22 -1.87
CA GLY A 348 2.36 17.53 -1.65
C GLY A 348 1.37 18.68 -1.78
N THR A 349 0.21 18.42 -2.35
CA THR A 349 -0.83 19.41 -2.66
C THR A 349 -2.15 19.05 -1.97
N PRO A 350 -2.94 20.05 -1.51
CA PRO A 350 -4.13 19.82 -0.69
C PRO A 350 -5.36 19.28 -1.46
N ASN A 351 -5.19 18.74 -2.67
CA ASN A 351 -6.29 18.35 -3.57
C ASN A 351 -6.71 16.87 -3.48
N THR A 352 -6.10 16.11 -2.56
CA THR A 352 -6.45 14.71 -2.26
C THR A 352 -6.56 13.83 -3.50
N TRP A 353 -5.65 13.98 -4.48
CA TRP A 353 -5.64 13.20 -5.71
C TRP A 353 -5.56 11.69 -5.50
N VAL A 354 -4.94 11.22 -4.41
CA VAL A 354 -4.92 9.80 -4.03
C VAL A 354 -6.34 9.33 -3.73
N ALA A 355 -7.09 10.04 -2.89
CA ALA A 355 -8.48 9.72 -2.59
C ALA A 355 -9.36 9.69 -3.85
N ARG A 356 -9.23 10.70 -4.73
CA ARG A 356 -9.97 10.73 -6.00
C ARG A 356 -9.61 9.56 -6.92
N GLY A 357 -8.32 9.23 -7.02
CA GLY A 357 -7.83 8.11 -7.83
C GLY A 357 -8.36 6.77 -7.32
N ILE A 358 -8.42 6.58 -6.00
CA ILE A 358 -8.99 5.39 -5.38
C ILE A 358 -10.49 5.31 -5.64
N ARG A 359 -11.26 6.39 -5.45
CA ARG A 359 -12.70 6.40 -5.80
C ARG A 359 -12.94 6.01 -7.25
N ARG A 360 -12.16 6.58 -8.17
CA ARG A 360 -12.21 6.26 -9.61
C ARG A 360 -11.92 4.77 -9.85
N ALA A 361 -10.92 4.21 -9.19
CA ALA A 361 -10.64 2.78 -9.26
C ALA A 361 -11.80 1.96 -8.69
N CYS A 362 -12.43 2.39 -7.59
CA CYS A 362 -13.64 1.77 -7.05
C CYS A 362 -14.90 2.00 -7.91
N GLY A 363 -14.80 2.66 -9.07
CA GLY A 363 -15.89 2.82 -10.03
C GLY A 363 -16.79 4.05 -9.82
N PHE A 364 -16.44 4.97 -8.92
CA PHE A 364 -17.28 6.15 -8.63
C PHE A 364 -16.50 7.45 -8.47
N GLN A 365 -17.21 8.57 -8.38
CA GLN A 365 -16.66 9.90 -8.13
C GLN A 365 -17.64 10.71 -7.29
N LEU A 366 -17.10 11.60 -6.45
CA LEU A 366 -17.88 12.60 -5.71
C LEU A 366 -18.11 13.85 -6.57
N THR A 367 -19.12 14.65 -6.23
CA THR A 367 -19.43 15.89 -6.95
C THR A 367 -18.24 16.84 -6.94
N ARG A 368 -17.50 16.91 -5.83
CA ARG A 368 -16.29 17.75 -5.69
C ARG A 368 -15.08 17.26 -6.49
N ASP A 369 -15.03 15.99 -6.89
CA ASP A 369 -13.83 15.40 -7.49
C ASP A 369 -13.46 16.05 -8.83
N LYS A 370 -14.47 16.39 -9.65
CA LYS A 370 -14.26 17.07 -10.95
C LYS A 370 -13.62 18.45 -10.77
N ARG A 371 -14.06 19.20 -9.76
CA ARG A 371 -13.52 20.52 -9.45
C ARG A 371 -12.08 20.40 -8.95
N HIS A 372 -11.82 19.52 -8.00
CA HIS A 372 -10.48 19.31 -7.45
C HIS A 372 -9.50 18.80 -8.52
N GLU A 373 -9.95 17.96 -9.46
CA GLU A 373 -9.12 17.53 -10.59
C GLU A 373 -8.76 18.69 -11.53
N ALA A 374 -9.71 19.57 -11.84
CA ALA A 374 -9.45 20.76 -12.65
C ALA A 374 -8.44 21.70 -11.96
N GLU A 375 -8.62 21.95 -10.66
CA GLU A 375 -7.69 22.73 -9.83
C GLU A 375 -6.29 22.09 -9.79
N PHE A 376 -6.20 20.77 -9.63
CA PHE A 376 -4.93 20.04 -9.64
C PHE A 376 -4.21 20.13 -10.99
N LEU A 377 -4.93 19.95 -12.10
CA LEU A 377 -4.37 20.08 -13.45
C LEU A 377 -3.90 21.52 -13.73
N HIS A 378 -4.60 22.51 -13.20
CA HIS A 378 -4.18 23.90 -13.28
C HIS A 378 -2.87 24.13 -12.53
N ILE A 379 -2.80 23.74 -11.25
CA ILE A 379 -1.59 23.85 -10.42
C ILE A 379 -0.41 23.14 -11.08
N ARG A 380 -0.60 21.92 -11.59
CA ARG A 380 0.46 21.18 -12.31
C ARG A 380 0.91 21.90 -13.57
N ARG A 381 0.00 22.54 -14.31
CA ARG A 381 0.34 23.32 -15.51
C ARG A 381 1.15 24.55 -15.13
N GLU A 382 0.74 25.28 -14.10
CA GLU A 382 1.47 26.45 -13.60
C GLU A 382 2.86 26.08 -13.10
N GLN A 383 2.99 25.00 -12.33
CA GLN A 383 4.28 24.48 -11.88
C GLN A 383 5.19 24.13 -13.07
N LYS A 384 4.65 23.47 -14.11
CA LYS A 384 5.39 23.15 -15.34
C LYS A 384 5.78 24.39 -16.14
N LEU A 385 4.94 25.41 -16.20
CA LEU A 385 5.24 26.67 -16.89
C LEU A 385 6.31 27.47 -16.14
N ALA A 386 6.17 27.60 -14.82
CA ALA A 386 7.17 28.24 -13.97
C ALA A 386 8.52 27.50 -14.05
N ALA A 387 8.48 26.17 -14.21
CA ALA A 387 9.66 25.38 -14.52
C ALA A 387 10.32 25.81 -15.82
N GLN A 388 9.56 25.80 -16.93
CA GLN A 388 10.04 26.16 -18.25
C GLN A 388 10.53 27.60 -18.37
N GLU A 389 9.94 28.54 -17.63
CA GLU A 389 10.38 29.94 -17.65
C GLU A 389 11.77 30.10 -17.02
N LYS A 390 12.03 29.42 -15.90
CA LYS A 390 13.32 29.46 -15.20
C LYS A 390 14.43 28.67 -15.90
N THR A 391 14.08 27.75 -16.81
CA THR A 391 15.05 27.06 -17.67
C THR A 391 15.41 27.83 -18.93
N ARG A 392 14.72 28.93 -19.26
CA ARG A 392 15.12 29.75 -20.39
C ARG A 392 16.52 30.30 -20.10
N PRO A 393 17.52 30.00 -20.95
CA PRO A 393 18.84 30.59 -20.77
C PRO A 393 18.63 32.10 -20.77
N TYR A 394 19.08 32.77 -19.71
CA TYR A 394 19.25 34.21 -19.77
C TYR A 394 20.21 34.44 -20.93
N ASN A 395 19.68 34.86 -22.08
CA ASN A 395 20.47 35.52 -23.10
C ASN A 395 20.90 36.84 -22.48
N ILE A 396 21.93 36.77 -21.64
CA ILE A 396 22.73 37.91 -21.28
C ILE A 396 23.41 38.26 -22.59
N THR A 397 22.75 39.10 -23.38
CA THR A 397 23.44 39.93 -24.35
C THR A 397 24.35 40.81 -23.51
N LEU A 398 25.55 40.30 -23.21
CA LEU A 398 26.61 41.13 -22.67
C LEU A 398 26.69 42.31 -23.65
N PRO A 399 26.52 43.56 -23.21
CA PRO A 399 26.74 44.68 -24.10
C PRO A 399 28.14 44.48 -24.66
N LEU A 400 28.23 44.34 -25.98
CA LEU A 400 29.48 44.33 -26.72
C LEU A 400 30.28 45.52 -26.18
N THR A 401 31.25 45.22 -25.32
CA THR A 401 32.19 46.21 -24.82
C THR A 401 32.79 46.81 -26.07
N MET A 402 32.48 48.08 -26.29
CA MET A 402 33.04 48.84 -27.39
C MET A 402 34.55 48.64 -27.36
N SER A 403 35.08 48.12 -28.46
CA SER A 403 36.51 47.98 -28.67
C SER A 403 37.22 49.28 -28.26
N PRO A 404 38.24 49.23 -27.39
CA PRO A 404 39.09 50.38 -27.18
C PRO A 404 39.83 50.65 -28.49
N SER A 405 39.36 51.69 -29.17
CA SER A 405 40.11 52.39 -30.19
C SER A 405 41.29 53.09 -29.51
N MET A 406 42.48 52.92 -30.12
CA MET A 406 43.66 53.80 -30.09
C MET A 406 44.92 53.34 -29.33
N CYS A 407 46.03 53.50 -30.07
CA CYS A 407 47.44 53.66 -29.67
C CYS A 407 48.13 52.39 -29.11
N GLY A 408 49.30 51.95 -29.56
CA GLY A 408 50.37 52.46 -30.42
C GLY A 408 51.63 51.61 -30.11
N PRO A 409 52.61 51.47 -31.00
CA PRO A 409 53.76 50.59 -30.79
C PRO A 409 54.84 51.29 -29.92
N GLY A 410 55.21 50.65 -28.81
CA GLY A 410 56.40 50.94 -27.99
C GLY A 410 56.61 49.73 -27.08
N ALA A 411 57.44 48.75 -27.42
CA ALA A 411 58.89 48.75 -27.35
C ALA A 411 59.41 48.74 -25.89
N ILE A 412 60.20 47.69 -25.61
CA ILE A 412 61.33 47.61 -24.67
C ILE A 412 61.04 47.03 -23.27
N ASP A 413 61.46 45.76 -23.18
CA ASP A 413 62.38 45.12 -22.23
C ASP A 413 61.98 44.62 -20.82
N ASP A 414 62.51 43.41 -20.64
CA ASP A 414 63.17 42.81 -19.48
C ASP A 414 62.39 41.96 -18.47
N PHE A 415 62.74 40.66 -18.55
CA PHE A 415 63.22 39.79 -17.46
C PHE A 415 62.44 39.77 -16.15
N VAL A 416 61.98 38.57 -15.76
CA VAL A 416 62.56 37.81 -14.63
C VAL A 416 62.12 36.35 -14.75
N GLU A 417 63.11 35.44 -14.77
CA GLU A 417 63.01 34.00 -14.54
C GLU A 417 62.28 33.68 -13.24
N LEU A 418 61.59 32.54 -13.16
CA LEU A 418 61.58 31.71 -11.96
C LEU A 418 61.15 30.29 -12.36
N ASP A 419 62.14 29.38 -12.40
CA ASP A 419 61.95 27.95 -12.21
C ASP A 419 61.68 27.70 -10.71
N ASP A 420 60.57 27.02 -10.40
CA ASP A 420 60.45 25.81 -9.55
C ASP A 420 58.98 25.38 -9.41
#